data_AF-A0A5Q0GCY9-F1
#
_entry.id   AF-A0A5Q0GCY9-F1
#
_cell.length_a   1.000
_cell.length_b   1.000
_cell.length_c   1.000
_cell.angle_alpha   90.00
_cell.angle_beta   90.00
_cell.angle_gamma   90.00
#
_symmetry.space_group_name_H-M   'P 1'
#
loop_
_entity.id
_entity.type
_entity.pdbx_description
1 polymer ?
#
loop_
_entity_poly.entity_id
_entity_poly.type
_entity_poly.pdbx_seq_one_letter_code
_entity_poly.pdbx_strand_id
1 'polypeptide(L)'
;MNPDESQTPEPIDEWLEQIQQENPKLENPENSSEESVLDIEGQTLLVEPLSVSNEELANSTDNLTAESTDDLVQQLETETTLLGSELPNNPLYTEAEQRIAELQRTEAALTEEIANLQAAYKILQGQVSETQTALGRIVQESLAQLEQRKQALQISVEQLERRQERIRNEMRTTFAGASQDLAIRVQGFKDYLAGSLQDLAASAEQLQLVPAVVEREKAPVKETKPAEPQAGTPQFAQQQFQDTTKQIRRLIDQYRNKPDYYGPAWQLRRTFEPVHAERVANWFFNQGGRGALRTMGSRLQNILIASAAISILHKLYGDRVRTLVLANTPERLGEWRRGLQDCLGIGRPDFGPDRGVVLFEAPDALAQKADRFVKANQLPLILIDDSEEQISLALLQFPLWLAFAPDPKLMRNTEDDF
;
A
#
# COMPACT_ATOMS: atom_id res chain seq x y z
N MET A 1 5.16 56.90 -18.82
CA MET A 1 5.58 55.55 -19.27
C MET A 1 5.31 54.61 -18.12
N ASN A 2 4.48 53.60 -18.34
CA ASN A 2 3.99 52.67 -17.33
C ASN A 2 5.09 51.70 -16.87
N PRO A 3 5.10 51.30 -15.59
CA PRO A 3 5.71 50.07 -15.12
C PRO A 3 4.60 49.10 -14.68
N ASP A 4 4.28 48.10 -15.49
CA ASP A 4 3.55 46.93 -15.02
C ASP A 4 3.73 45.81 -16.03
N GLU A 5 4.59 44.85 -15.71
CA GLU A 5 4.56 43.50 -16.30
C GLU A 5 5.28 42.56 -15.33
N SER A 6 4.47 41.96 -14.45
CA SER A 6 4.87 40.89 -13.55
C SER A 6 4.89 39.58 -14.35
N GLN A 7 6.09 39.05 -14.62
CA GLN A 7 6.24 37.69 -15.14
C GLN A 7 5.88 36.68 -14.06
N THR A 8 4.76 35.98 -14.26
CA THR A 8 4.38 34.78 -13.52
C THR A 8 5.04 33.58 -14.21
N PRO A 9 5.72 32.67 -13.49
CA PRO A 9 6.17 31.40 -14.08
C PRO A 9 4.98 30.45 -14.21
N GLU A 10 4.92 29.73 -15.33
CA GLU A 10 3.87 28.74 -15.66
C GLU A 10 3.74 27.61 -14.61
N PRO A 11 2.53 27.04 -14.43
CA PRO A 11 2.26 26.00 -13.45
C PRO A 11 2.84 24.65 -13.88
N ILE A 12 3.49 23.98 -12.93
CA ILE A 12 4.19 22.68 -13.02
C ILE A 12 3.27 21.51 -13.44
N ASP A 13 1.95 21.71 -13.42
CA ASP A 13 0.95 20.67 -13.67
C ASP A 13 0.96 20.16 -15.12
N GLU A 14 1.32 21.00 -16.12
CA GLU A 14 1.37 20.57 -17.52
C GLU A 14 2.54 19.60 -17.82
N TRP A 15 3.66 19.71 -17.11
CA TRP A 15 4.82 18.82 -17.29
C TRP A 15 4.57 17.41 -16.74
N LEU A 16 3.74 17.29 -15.71
CA LEU A 16 3.43 15.99 -15.08
C LEU A 16 2.41 15.17 -15.88
N GLU A 17 1.47 15.83 -16.57
CA GLU A 17 0.53 15.14 -17.47
C GLU A 17 1.25 14.57 -18.71
N GLN A 18 2.29 15.24 -19.19
CA GLN A 18 3.02 14.84 -20.40
C GLN A 18 3.85 13.55 -20.20
N ILE A 19 4.40 13.34 -19.00
CA ILE A 19 5.16 12.11 -18.67
C ILE A 19 4.24 10.89 -18.49
N GLN A 20 2.96 11.09 -18.13
CA GLN A 20 2.00 9.98 -17.97
C GLN A 20 1.45 9.45 -19.31
N GLN A 21 1.51 10.23 -20.39
CA GLN A 21 0.96 9.81 -21.69
C GLN A 21 1.91 8.93 -22.53
N GLU A 22 3.21 8.88 -22.22
CA GLU A 22 4.22 8.17 -23.05
C GLU A 22 4.43 6.68 -22.72
N ASN A 23 3.74 6.10 -21.73
CA ASN A 23 3.86 4.67 -21.43
C ASN A 23 2.67 3.85 -21.98
N PRO A 24 2.84 3.04 -23.04
CA PRO A 24 1.81 2.10 -23.45
C PRO A 24 1.78 0.89 -22.50
N LYS A 25 0.59 0.58 -21.99
CA LYS A 25 0.23 -0.64 -21.26
C LYS A 25 0.61 -1.89 -22.07
N LEU A 26 1.44 -2.76 -21.51
CA LEU A 26 1.56 -4.17 -21.92
C LEU A 26 0.60 -5.01 -21.10
N GLU A 27 -0.35 -5.66 -21.78
CA GLU A 27 -1.26 -6.67 -21.26
C GLU A 27 -0.49 -7.94 -20.87
N ASN A 28 -0.87 -8.54 -19.75
CA ASN A 28 -0.35 -9.82 -19.27
C ASN A 28 -1.49 -10.85 -19.36
N PRO A 29 -1.30 -12.03 -19.98
CA PRO A 29 -2.22 -13.14 -19.80
C PRO A 29 -1.75 -14.07 -18.68
N GLU A 30 -2.75 -14.64 -18.02
CA GLU A 30 -2.76 -15.59 -16.91
C GLU A 30 -1.92 -16.85 -17.19
N ASN A 31 -1.24 -17.44 -16.18
CA ASN A 31 -1.80 -18.52 -15.34
C ASN A 31 -0.71 -19.29 -14.53
N SER A 32 -1.11 -19.70 -13.32
CA SER A 32 -0.64 -20.80 -12.47
C SER A 32 0.86 -21.04 -12.19
N SER A 33 1.25 -21.05 -10.92
CA SER A 33 1.40 -22.29 -10.12
C SER A 33 2.19 -22.04 -8.81
N GLU A 34 1.54 -22.37 -7.69
CA GLU A 34 2.06 -23.02 -6.47
C GLU A 34 3.44 -22.61 -5.93
N GLU A 35 3.39 -21.86 -4.82
CA GLU A 35 4.49 -21.53 -3.91
C GLU A 35 4.84 -22.76 -3.04
N SER A 36 5.96 -23.42 -3.33
CA SER A 36 6.59 -24.37 -2.41
C SER A 36 7.64 -23.66 -1.56
N VAL A 37 7.35 -23.55 -0.26
CA VAL A 37 8.27 -23.12 0.79
C VAL A 37 9.36 -24.17 0.99
N LEU A 38 10.62 -23.80 0.80
CA LEU A 38 11.77 -24.50 1.39
C LEU A 38 12.80 -23.48 1.88
N ASP A 39 12.91 -23.41 3.20
CA ASP A 39 14.02 -22.79 3.92
C ASP A 39 15.36 -23.43 3.50
N ILE A 40 16.35 -22.60 3.19
CA ILE A 40 17.75 -23.02 3.10
C ILE A 40 18.51 -22.24 4.17
N GLU A 41 18.68 -22.90 5.32
CA GLU A 41 19.71 -22.56 6.31
C GLU A 41 21.10 -22.81 5.71
N GLY A 42 22.01 -21.89 5.99
CA GLY A 42 23.36 -21.89 5.46
C GLY A 42 24.21 -23.06 5.94
N GLN A 43 24.94 -23.67 5.01
CA GLN A 43 26.18 -24.38 5.32
C GLN A 43 27.26 -23.97 4.33
N THR A 44 28.23 -23.26 4.88
CA THR A 44 29.56 -23.02 4.34
C THR A 44 30.28 -24.34 4.06
N LEU A 45 30.66 -24.58 2.81
CA LEU A 45 31.75 -25.50 2.48
C LEU A 45 32.75 -24.80 1.54
N LEU A 46 33.94 -24.61 2.12
CA LEU A 46 35.18 -24.16 1.51
C LEU A 46 35.66 -25.18 0.47
N VAL A 47 35.82 -24.77 -0.78
CA VAL A 47 36.80 -25.35 -1.71
C VAL A 47 37.42 -24.21 -2.52
N GLU A 48 38.75 -24.10 -2.41
CA GLU A 48 39.60 -23.08 -3.05
C GLU A 48 39.58 -23.16 -4.59
N PRO A 49 39.79 -22.01 -5.29
CA PRO A 49 39.81 -21.98 -6.75
C PRO A 49 41.20 -22.25 -7.32
N LEU A 50 41.29 -23.19 -8.26
CA LEU A 50 42.44 -23.34 -9.15
C LEU A 50 42.28 -22.41 -10.35
N SER A 51 43.03 -21.33 -10.30
CA SER A 51 43.25 -20.37 -11.39
C SER A 51 44.21 -20.98 -12.42
N VAL A 52 43.82 -21.04 -13.69
CA VAL A 52 44.79 -21.12 -14.79
C VAL A 52 44.41 -20.08 -15.83
N SER A 53 45.19 -19.00 -15.80
CA SER A 53 45.20 -17.91 -16.78
C SER A 53 45.82 -18.42 -18.08
N ASN A 54 45.18 -18.10 -19.21
CA ASN A 54 45.80 -18.13 -20.52
C ASN A 54 46.38 -16.74 -20.86
N GLU A 55 47.30 -16.74 -21.83
CA GLU A 55 48.04 -15.63 -22.46
C GLU A 55 49.41 -15.37 -21.80
N GLU A 56 50.55 -15.35 -22.49
CA GLU A 56 50.82 -14.81 -23.83
C GLU A 56 52.16 -15.30 -24.45
N LEU A 57 52.18 -15.37 -25.79
CA LEU A 57 53.22 -14.95 -26.75
C LEU A 57 54.65 -15.56 -26.89
N ALA A 58 54.97 -15.78 -28.18
CA ALA A 58 56.21 -15.45 -28.90
C ALA A 58 57.33 -16.53 -29.10
N ASN A 59 57.21 -17.22 -30.24
CA ASN A 59 58.12 -17.18 -31.40
C ASN A 59 59.64 -17.40 -31.22
N SER A 60 60.19 -18.44 -31.89
CA SER A 60 61.26 -18.34 -32.92
C SER A 60 61.75 -19.72 -33.41
N THR A 61 61.63 -19.93 -34.73
CA THR A 61 62.63 -20.47 -35.72
C THR A 61 63.77 -21.38 -35.20
N ASP A 62 64.15 -22.47 -35.87
CA ASP A 62 64.42 -22.57 -37.31
C ASP A 62 64.63 -24.03 -37.80
N ASN A 63 64.27 -24.25 -39.07
CA ASN A 63 64.84 -25.14 -40.09
C ASN A 63 64.99 -26.67 -39.89
N LEU A 64 64.40 -27.45 -40.81
CA LEU A 64 65.12 -28.21 -41.85
C LEU A 64 64.15 -28.79 -42.91
N THR A 65 64.48 -28.52 -44.16
CA THR A 65 63.89 -28.91 -45.46
C THR A 65 64.18 -30.35 -45.90
N ALA A 66 63.27 -30.94 -46.70
CA ALA A 66 63.47 -31.83 -47.88
C ALA A 66 62.25 -32.78 -48.01
N GLU A 67 61.32 -32.54 -48.94
CA GLU A 67 61.30 -33.01 -50.35
C GLU A 67 60.65 -34.39 -50.58
N SER A 68 59.74 -34.38 -51.56
CA SER A 68 59.30 -35.48 -52.43
C SER A 68 58.34 -36.55 -51.89
N THR A 69 57.05 -36.22 -51.91
CA THR A 69 55.95 -37.19 -52.04
C THR A 69 55.65 -37.40 -53.53
N ASP A 70 56.39 -38.29 -54.19
CA ASP A 70 56.10 -38.68 -55.58
C ASP A 70 56.32 -40.18 -55.85
N ASP A 71 56.36 -41.02 -54.79
CA ASP A 71 56.80 -42.42 -54.91
C ASP A 71 55.88 -43.45 -54.20
N LEU A 72 54.60 -43.13 -54.01
CA LEU A 72 53.64 -44.07 -53.38
C LEU A 72 52.31 -44.23 -54.13
N VAL A 73 52.26 -43.88 -55.42
CA VAL A 73 51.08 -44.07 -56.28
C VAL A 73 51.35 -45.04 -57.46
N GLN A 74 52.57 -45.56 -57.61
CA GLN A 74 52.96 -46.40 -58.76
C GLN A 74 53.19 -47.90 -58.49
N GLN A 75 52.71 -48.46 -57.37
CA GLN A 75 52.93 -49.90 -57.06
C GLN A 75 51.67 -50.75 -56.84
N LEU A 76 50.46 -50.26 -57.16
CA LEU A 76 49.23 -51.06 -56.99
C LEU A 76 48.36 -51.19 -58.26
N GLU A 77 48.80 -50.68 -59.41
CA GLU A 77 48.01 -50.76 -60.66
C GLU A 77 48.46 -51.83 -61.67
N THR A 78 49.40 -52.71 -61.31
CA THR A 78 49.85 -53.78 -62.23
C THR A 78 49.79 -55.16 -61.59
N GLU A 79 48.63 -55.62 -61.13
CA GLU A 79 48.38 -57.07 -60.99
C GLU A 79 46.91 -57.48 -60.84
N THR A 80 45.97 -56.74 -61.44
CA THR A 80 44.57 -57.18 -61.48
C THR A 80 44.00 -57.05 -62.88
N THR A 81 44.56 -57.81 -63.82
CA THR A 81 43.82 -58.27 -64.99
C THR A 81 44.27 -59.67 -65.35
N LEU A 82 43.28 -60.57 -65.46
CA LEU A 82 43.35 -61.95 -65.97
C LEU A 82 43.81 -63.05 -65.01
N LEU A 83 42.88 -63.49 -64.14
CA LEU A 83 42.43 -64.89 -64.15
C LEU A 83 41.11 -65.02 -63.39
N GLY A 84 40.05 -65.24 -64.17
CA GLY A 84 38.73 -65.55 -63.65
C GLY A 84 38.62 -66.98 -63.12
N SER A 85 37.55 -67.16 -62.35
CA SER A 85 36.85 -68.40 -62.00
C SER A 85 37.61 -69.46 -61.20
N GLU A 86 37.26 -69.61 -59.93
CA GLU A 86 36.43 -70.74 -59.45
C GLU A 86 36.21 -70.61 -57.92
N LEU A 87 34.95 -70.55 -57.48
CA LEU A 87 34.58 -70.74 -56.08
C LEU A 87 34.56 -72.24 -55.76
N PRO A 88 34.88 -72.61 -54.51
CA PRO A 88 33.86 -73.31 -53.76
C PRO A 88 33.68 -72.75 -52.34
N ASN A 89 32.42 -72.45 -52.03
CA ASN A 89 31.78 -72.39 -50.71
C ASN A 89 32.68 -72.72 -49.51
N ASN A 90 33.31 -71.70 -48.95
CA ASN A 90 33.90 -71.77 -47.63
C ASN A 90 33.03 -70.93 -46.67
N PRO A 91 32.36 -71.52 -45.67
CA PRO A 91 31.44 -70.79 -44.79
C PRO A 91 32.10 -69.62 -44.05
N LEU A 92 33.43 -69.69 -43.85
CA LEU A 92 34.22 -68.62 -43.24
C LEU A 92 34.34 -67.34 -44.08
N TYR A 93 34.40 -67.45 -45.41
CA TYR A 93 34.51 -66.29 -46.29
C TYR A 93 33.17 -65.55 -46.41
N THR A 94 32.07 -66.29 -46.48
CA THR A 94 30.71 -65.71 -46.50
C THR A 94 30.35 -65.04 -45.17
N GLU A 95 30.80 -65.60 -44.04
CA GLU A 95 30.65 -64.96 -42.72
C GLU A 95 31.51 -63.69 -42.57
N ALA A 96 32.73 -63.69 -43.13
CA ALA A 96 33.59 -62.51 -43.17
C ALA A 96 33.02 -61.38 -44.05
N GLU A 97 32.49 -61.71 -45.24
CA GLU A 97 31.82 -60.74 -46.12
C GLU A 97 30.56 -60.14 -45.47
N GLN A 98 29.78 -60.95 -44.75
CA GLN A 98 28.62 -60.48 -44.00
C GLN A 98 29.02 -59.52 -42.86
N ARG A 99 30.07 -59.84 -42.10
CA ARG A 99 30.61 -58.95 -41.07
C ARG A 99 31.12 -57.63 -41.63
N ILE A 100 31.81 -57.65 -42.77
CA ILE A 100 32.28 -56.42 -43.42
C ILE A 100 31.10 -55.56 -43.86
N ALA A 101 30.06 -56.16 -44.45
CA ALA A 101 28.86 -55.43 -44.84
C ALA A 101 28.08 -54.86 -43.63
N GLU A 102 28.05 -55.58 -42.51
CA GLU A 102 27.45 -55.10 -41.26
C GLU A 102 28.26 -53.94 -40.66
N LEU A 103 29.58 -54.07 -40.61
CA LEU A 103 30.47 -53.00 -40.15
C LEU A 103 30.35 -51.73 -40.99
N GLN A 104 30.31 -51.86 -42.32
CA GLN A 104 30.11 -50.72 -43.22
C GLN A 104 28.75 -50.03 -43.01
N ARG A 105 27.70 -50.80 -42.70
CA ARG A 105 26.39 -50.22 -42.34
C ARG A 105 26.45 -49.50 -41.00
N THR A 106 27.12 -50.06 -40.00
CA THR A 106 27.28 -49.40 -38.69
C THR A 106 28.12 -48.14 -38.78
N GLU A 107 29.18 -48.15 -39.60
CA GLU A 107 30.01 -46.99 -39.85
C GLU A 107 29.20 -45.87 -40.52
N ALA A 108 28.43 -46.19 -41.56
CA ALA A 108 27.54 -45.23 -42.20
C ALA A 108 26.52 -44.64 -41.21
N ALA A 109 25.87 -45.47 -40.40
CA ALA A 109 24.91 -45.02 -39.39
C ALA A 109 25.56 -44.12 -38.32
N LEU A 110 26.75 -44.47 -37.83
CA LEU A 110 27.49 -43.66 -36.86
C LEU A 110 27.93 -42.33 -37.46
N THR A 111 28.35 -42.29 -38.74
CA THR A 111 28.71 -41.02 -39.39
C THR A 111 27.52 -40.09 -39.55
N GLU A 112 26.33 -40.63 -39.84
CA GLU A 112 25.09 -39.86 -39.89
C GLU A 112 24.69 -39.34 -38.50
N GLU A 113 24.81 -40.16 -37.47
CA GLU A 113 24.54 -39.76 -36.09
C GLU A 113 25.50 -38.67 -35.60
N ILE A 114 26.80 -38.79 -35.92
CA ILE A 114 27.80 -37.75 -35.60
C ILE A 114 27.47 -36.44 -36.34
N ALA A 115 27.07 -36.50 -37.61
CA ALA A 115 26.66 -35.31 -38.34
C ALA A 115 25.42 -34.65 -37.71
N ASN A 116 24.44 -35.44 -37.28
CA ASN A 116 23.25 -34.96 -36.58
C ASN A 116 23.58 -34.34 -35.21
N LEU A 117 24.46 -34.99 -34.42
CA LEU A 117 24.90 -34.46 -33.13
C LEU A 117 25.69 -33.16 -33.29
N GLN A 118 26.55 -33.05 -34.31
CA GLN A 118 27.27 -31.82 -34.62
C GLN A 118 26.32 -30.69 -35.04
N ALA A 119 25.27 -30.99 -35.80
CA ALA A 119 24.24 -30.02 -36.16
C ALA A 119 23.46 -29.56 -34.92
N ALA A 120 23.04 -30.48 -34.05
CA ALA A 120 22.35 -30.19 -32.81
C ALA A 120 23.21 -29.33 -31.86
N TYR A 121 24.51 -29.64 -31.73
CA TYR A 121 25.44 -28.86 -30.92
C TYR A 121 25.58 -27.42 -31.43
N LYS A 122 25.69 -27.21 -32.75
CA LYS A 122 25.74 -25.85 -33.34
C LYS A 122 24.47 -25.06 -33.07
N ILE A 123 23.30 -25.69 -33.15
CA ILE A 123 22.02 -25.05 -32.83
C ILE A 123 21.98 -24.65 -31.35
N LEU A 124 22.36 -25.56 -30.46
CA LEU A 124 22.37 -25.31 -29.02
C LEU A 124 23.36 -24.20 -28.65
N GLN A 125 24.54 -24.19 -29.26
CA GLN A 125 25.53 -23.12 -29.07
C GLN A 125 24.98 -21.76 -29.52
N GLY A 126 24.23 -21.73 -30.64
CA GLY A 126 23.52 -20.54 -31.09
C GLY A 126 22.51 -20.05 -30.05
N GLN A 127 21.64 -20.93 -29.55
CA GLN A 127 20.65 -20.60 -28.52
C GLN A 127 21.29 -20.11 -27.21
N VAL A 128 22.41 -20.70 -26.78
CA VAL A 128 23.15 -20.23 -25.60
C VAL A 128 23.69 -18.81 -25.82
N SER A 129 24.23 -18.51 -27.01
CA SER A 129 24.73 -17.16 -27.31
C SER A 129 23.61 -16.10 -27.39
N GLU A 130 22.46 -16.48 -27.95
CA GLU A 130 21.29 -15.60 -28.03
C GLU A 130 20.71 -15.32 -26.65
N THR A 131 20.58 -16.34 -25.80
CA THR A 131 20.10 -16.18 -24.42
C THR A 131 21.05 -15.36 -23.56
N GLN A 132 22.37 -15.55 -23.69
CA GLN A 132 23.37 -14.71 -23.03
C GLN A 132 23.25 -13.24 -23.46
N THR A 133 23.05 -12.99 -24.76
CA THR A 133 22.88 -11.64 -25.29
C THR A 133 21.58 -11.00 -24.80
N ALA A 134 20.47 -11.75 -24.79
CA ALA A 134 19.18 -11.28 -24.28
C ALA A 134 19.25 -10.96 -22.79
N LEU A 135 19.88 -11.83 -21.98
CA LEU A 135 20.09 -11.60 -20.56
C LEU A 135 20.95 -10.35 -20.33
N GLY A 136 22.03 -10.18 -21.10
CA GLY A 136 22.87 -8.98 -21.05
C GLY A 136 22.09 -7.70 -21.30
N ARG A 137 21.18 -7.70 -22.28
CA ARG A 137 20.30 -6.55 -22.57
C ARG A 137 19.33 -6.25 -21.43
N ILE A 138 18.66 -7.27 -20.87
CA ILE A 138 17.74 -7.11 -19.74
C ILE A 138 18.47 -6.55 -18.52
N VAL A 139 19.67 -7.06 -18.23
CA VAL A 139 20.49 -6.55 -17.11
C VAL A 139 20.86 -5.09 -17.34
N GLN A 140 21.33 -4.72 -18.54
CA GLN A 140 21.65 -3.32 -18.86
C GLN A 140 20.44 -2.40 -18.75
N GLU A 141 19.29 -2.80 -19.25
CA GLU A 141 18.05 -2.01 -19.17
C GLU A 141 17.59 -1.85 -17.71
N SER A 142 17.65 -2.93 -16.92
CA SER A 142 17.31 -2.88 -15.50
C SER A 142 18.22 -1.96 -14.69
N LEU A 143 19.52 -1.95 -15.01
CA LEU A 143 20.49 -1.05 -14.38
C LEU A 143 20.21 0.41 -14.75
N ALA A 144 19.92 0.69 -16.03
CA ALA A 144 19.55 2.03 -16.48
C ALA A 144 18.26 2.53 -15.81
N GLN A 145 17.24 1.68 -15.70
CA GLN A 145 15.99 2.01 -14.99
C GLN A 145 16.22 2.27 -13.50
N LEU A 146 17.09 1.48 -12.86
CA LEU A 146 17.45 1.66 -11.45
C LEU A 146 18.20 2.98 -11.22
N GLU A 147 19.13 3.32 -12.12
CA GLU A 147 19.85 4.59 -12.09
C GLU A 147 18.90 5.79 -12.28
N GLN A 148 17.97 5.70 -13.24
CA GLN A 148 16.95 6.73 -13.44
C GLN A 148 16.07 6.91 -12.18
N ARG A 149 15.62 5.82 -11.55
CA ARG A 149 14.84 5.89 -10.30
C ARG A 149 15.65 6.52 -9.17
N LYS A 150 16.94 6.17 -9.04
CA LYS A 150 17.84 6.77 -8.05
C LYS A 150 17.97 8.28 -8.26
N GLN A 151 18.18 8.74 -9.49
CA GLN A 151 18.29 10.16 -9.81
C GLN A 151 16.98 10.91 -9.53
N ALA A 152 15.83 10.36 -9.93
CA ALA A 152 14.52 10.95 -9.66
C ALA A 152 14.24 11.08 -8.15
N LEU A 153 14.58 10.05 -7.37
CA LEU A 153 14.47 10.08 -5.92
C LEU A 153 15.39 11.14 -5.31
N GLN A 154 16.63 11.26 -5.77
CA GLN A 154 17.57 12.26 -5.28
C GLN A 154 17.05 13.70 -5.51
N ILE A 155 16.47 13.98 -6.68
CA ILE A 155 15.84 15.27 -6.98
C ILE A 155 14.65 15.52 -6.06
N SER A 156 13.80 14.50 -5.83
CA SER A 156 12.63 14.64 -4.96
C SER A 156 13.02 14.94 -3.50
N VAL A 157 14.10 14.32 -3.01
CA VAL A 157 14.64 14.57 -1.67
C VAL A 157 15.14 16.01 -1.57
N GLU A 158 15.92 16.48 -2.55
CA GLU A 158 16.41 17.86 -2.55
C GLU A 158 15.25 18.89 -2.58
N GLN A 159 14.20 18.62 -3.35
CA GLN A 159 13.00 19.46 -3.36
C GLN A 159 12.28 19.48 -2.00
N LEU A 160 12.14 18.32 -1.36
CA LEU A 160 11.52 18.21 -0.04
C LEU A 160 12.35 18.92 1.03
N GLU A 161 13.67 18.82 0.99
CA GLU A 161 14.58 19.54 1.89
C GLU A 161 14.46 21.05 1.71
N ARG A 162 14.47 21.54 0.45
CA ARG A 162 14.27 22.97 0.16
C ARG A 162 12.91 23.46 0.66
N ARG A 163 11.85 22.65 0.50
CA ARG A 163 10.51 22.98 1.02
C ARG A 163 10.48 22.99 2.55
N GLN A 164 11.11 22.02 3.19
CA GLN A 164 11.21 21.95 4.65
C GLN A 164 11.95 23.17 5.19
N GLU A 165 13.05 23.58 4.57
CA GLU A 165 13.83 24.73 4.97
C GLU A 165 13.06 26.05 4.78
N ARG A 166 12.30 26.19 3.68
CA ARG A 166 11.40 27.33 3.50
C ARG A 166 10.36 27.39 4.60
N ILE A 167 9.70 26.27 4.90
CA ILE A 167 8.68 26.19 5.96
C ILE A 167 9.29 26.49 7.32
N ARG A 168 10.50 25.99 7.63
CA ARG A 168 11.20 26.32 8.89
C ARG A 168 11.50 27.81 9.00
N ASN A 169 11.94 28.43 7.91
CA ASN A 169 12.22 29.86 7.90
C ASN A 169 10.94 30.68 8.04
N GLU A 170 9.87 30.32 7.34
CA GLU A 170 8.54 30.93 7.51
C GLU A 170 8.02 30.76 8.94
N MET A 171 8.17 29.58 9.55
CA MET A 171 7.82 29.37 10.94
C MET A 171 8.67 30.24 11.88
N ARG A 172 9.99 30.33 11.66
CA ARG A 172 10.87 31.15 12.51
C ARG A 172 10.53 32.63 12.43
N THR A 173 10.24 33.15 11.25
CA THR A 173 9.90 34.56 11.04
C THR A 173 8.47 34.89 11.46
N THR A 174 7.51 34.00 11.19
CA THR A 174 6.09 34.23 11.48
C THR A 174 5.76 33.96 12.95
N PHE A 175 6.35 32.93 13.56
CA PHE A 175 6.01 32.53 14.93
C PHE A 175 6.54 33.52 15.97
N ALA A 176 7.75 34.06 15.81
CA ALA A 176 8.30 35.04 16.75
C ALA A 176 7.46 36.34 16.81
N GLY A 177 6.99 36.85 15.66
CA GLY A 177 6.13 38.02 15.59
C GLY A 177 4.70 37.76 16.06
N ALA A 178 4.09 36.66 15.57
CA ALA A 178 2.70 36.33 15.91
C ALA A 178 2.52 35.94 17.39
N SER A 179 3.49 35.25 18.01
CA SER A 179 3.42 34.93 19.45
C SER A 179 3.57 36.16 20.32
N GLN A 180 4.37 37.14 19.90
CA GLN A 180 4.57 38.38 20.65
C GLN A 180 3.35 39.29 20.54
N ASP A 181 2.77 39.44 19.35
CA ASP A 181 1.52 40.19 19.16
C ASP A 181 0.35 39.56 19.92
N LEU A 182 0.29 38.23 19.97
CA LEU A 182 -0.72 37.50 20.74
C LEU A 182 -0.52 37.71 22.25
N ALA A 183 0.72 37.67 22.75
CA ALA A 183 1.02 37.95 24.15
C ALA A 183 0.65 39.38 24.56
N ILE A 184 0.95 40.37 23.71
CA ILE A 184 0.58 41.78 23.93
C ILE A 184 -0.95 41.92 23.96
N ARG A 185 -1.67 41.26 23.05
CA ARG A 185 -3.14 41.32 22.99
C ARG A 185 -3.81 40.63 24.19
N VAL A 186 -3.27 39.48 24.63
CA VAL A 186 -3.78 38.76 25.82
C VAL A 186 -3.53 39.58 27.09
N GLN A 187 -2.38 40.22 27.22
CA GLN A 187 -2.08 41.12 28.33
C GLN A 187 -2.99 42.36 28.31
N GLY A 188 -3.18 43.00 27.15
CA GLY A 188 -4.10 44.13 27.01
C GLY A 188 -5.56 43.77 27.32
N PHE A 189 -6.00 42.56 26.98
CA PHE A 189 -7.32 42.04 27.36
C PHE A 189 -7.44 41.81 28.87
N LYS A 190 -6.40 41.28 29.51
CA LYS A 190 -6.34 41.13 30.97
C LYS A 190 -6.45 42.50 31.67
N ASP A 191 -5.71 43.49 31.19
CA ASP A 191 -5.73 44.85 31.77
C ASP A 191 -7.10 45.51 31.54
N TYR A 192 -7.72 45.29 30.37
CA TYR A 192 -9.09 45.75 30.09
C TYR A 192 -10.14 45.08 30.97
N LEU A 193 -10.06 43.77 31.18
CA LEU A 193 -10.97 43.04 32.08
C LEU A 193 -10.81 43.49 33.53
N ALA A 194 -9.57 43.70 33.98
CA ALA A 194 -9.31 44.20 35.33
C ALA A 194 -9.93 45.58 35.54
N GLY A 195 -9.75 46.50 34.59
CA GLY A 195 -10.39 47.82 34.62
C GLY A 195 -11.92 47.74 34.55
N SER A 196 -12.47 46.93 33.65
CA SER A 196 -13.92 46.79 33.48
C SER A 196 -14.60 46.15 34.70
N LEU A 197 -13.95 45.21 35.38
CA LEU A 197 -14.45 44.62 36.62
C LEU A 197 -14.37 45.60 37.80
N GLN A 198 -13.35 46.45 37.82
CA GLN A 198 -13.22 47.49 38.84
C GLN A 198 -14.28 48.59 38.63
N ASP A 199 -14.55 48.97 37.38
CA ASP A 199 -15.63 49.89 37.01
C ASP A 199 -17.02 49.30 37.29
N LEU A 200 -17.22 48.00 37.05
CA LEU A 200 -18.46 47.29 37.39
C LEU A 200 -18.66 47.19 38.91
N ALA A 201 -17.60 46.92 39.67
CA ALA A 201 -17.66 46.89 41.13
C ALA A 201 -18.00 48.28 41.71
N ALA A 202 -17.37 49.34 41.19
CA ALA A 202 -17.70 50.71 41.56
C ALA A 202 -19.14 51.09 41.17
N SER A 203 -19.62 50.62 40.01
CA SER A 203 -21.00 50.84 39.56
C SER A 203 -22.02 50.06 40.37
N ALA A 204 -21.66 48.87 40.86
CA ALA A 204 -22.52 48.03 41.69
C ALA A 204 -22.67 48.56 43.12
N GLU A 205 -21.64 49.21 43.70
CA GLU A 205 -21.74 49.88 45.00
C GLU A 205 -22.70 51.08 45.00
N GLN A 206 -22.97 51.69 43.83
CA GLN A 206 -23.90 52.81 43.69
C GLN A 206 -25.37 52.38 43.50
N LEU A 207 -25.65 51.08 43.37
CA LEU A 207 -27.00 50.54 43.20
C LEU A 207 -27.59 50.10 44.54
N GLN A 208 -28.54 50.88 45.07
CA GLN A 208 -29.43 50.46 46.15
C GLN A 208 -30.41 49.38 45.65
N LEU A 209 -30.28 48.18 46.21
CA LEU A 209 -31.10 47.01 45.90
C LEU A 209 -32.47 47.08 46.59
N VAL A 210 -33.55 47.17 45.81
CA VAL A 210 -34.91 46.78 46.23
C VAL A 210 -35.37 45.66 45.28
N PRO A 211 -35.85 44.50 45.78
CA PRO A 211 -36.28 43.42 44.91
C PRO A 211 -37.76 43.60 44.54
N ALA A 212 -38.05 43.71 43.24
CA ALA A 212 -39.39 43.46 42.70
C ALA A 212 -39.38 42.10 42.02
N VAL A 213 -40.03 41.13 42.67
CA VAL A 213 -40.37 39.83 42.10
C VAL A 213 -41.36 40.07 40.96
N VAL A 214 -41.02 39.59 39.76
CA VAL A 214 -41.98 39.44 38.65
C VAL A 214 -41.90 38.00 38.17
N GLU A 215 -43.00 37.29 38.37
CA GLU A 215 -43.28 35.94 37.85
C GLU A 215 -43.08 35.90 36.32
N ARG A 216 -42.32 34.91 35.85
CA ARG A 216 -42.25 34.56 34.43
C ARG A 216 -43.35 33.56 34.10
N GLU A 217 -44.31 34.01 33.30
CA GLU A 217 -45.27 33.16 32.59
C GLU A 217 -44.54 32.19 31.65
N LYS A 218 -44.96 30.93 31.68
CA LYS A 218 -44.48 29.85 30.82
C LYS A 218 -45.09 29.99 29.42
N ALA A 219 -44.24 29.98 28.39
CA ALA A 219 -44.68 29.81 27.01
C ALA A 219 -45.20 28.38 26.77
N PRO A 220 -46.25 28.19 25.93
CA PRO A 220 -46.80 26.89 25.61
C PRO A 220 -45.92 26.13 24.60
N VAL A 221 -45.82 24.82 24.84
CA VAL A 221 -45.13 23.83 24.02
C VAL A 221 -45.80 23.74 22.64
N LYS A 222 -44.99 23.85 21.59
CA LYS A 222 -45.42 23.65 20.20
C LYS A 222 -45.57 22.15 19.94
N GLU A 223 -46.75 21.78 19.45
CA GLU A 223 -47.15 20.43 19.08
C GLU A 223 -46.21 19.83 18.02
N THR A 224 -45.76 18.61 18.30
CA THR A 224 -45.03 17.74 17.39
C THR A 224 -46.00 17.01 16.46
N LYS A 225 -45.80 17.18 15.14
CA LYS A 225 -46.41 16.38 14.08
C LYS A 225 -45.55 15.12 13.77
N PRO A 226 -46.10 14.09 13.11
CA PRO A 226 -45.96 12.69 13.54
C PRO A 226 -44.65 12.00 13.15
N ALA A 227 -44.33 10.98 13.95
CA ALA A 227 -43.23 10.06 13.77
C ALA A 227 -43.21 9.39 12.39
N GLU A 228 -42.08 9.53 11.70
CA GLU A 228 -41.64 8.63 10.65
C GLU A 228 -41.32 7.24 11.24
N PRO A 229 -41.44 6.16 10.43
CA PRO A 229 -41.47 4.79 10.93
C PRO A 229 -40.18 4.43 11.66
N GLN A 230 -40.35 3.77 12.80
CA GLN A 230 -39.27 3.26 13.65
C GLN A 230 -38.33 2.37 12.83
N ALA A 231 -37.21 2.94 12.39
CA ALA A 231 -36.07 2.15 11.94
C ALA A 231 -35.55 1.39 13.16
N GLY A 232 -35.90 0.11 13.22
CA GLY A 232 -35.43 -0.85 14.20
C GLY A 232 -33.90 -0.95 14.21
N THR A 233 -33.38 -1.63 15.22
CA THR A 233 -31.94 -1.89 15.39
C THR A 233 -31.29 -2.33 14.07
N PRO A 234 -30.15 -1.72 13.68
CA PRO A 234 -29.49 -2.06 12.42
C PRO A 234 -29.06 -3.53 12.44
N GLN A 235 -29.65 -4.34 11.58
CA GLN A 235 -29.21 -5.71 11.29
C GLN A 235 -28.88 -5.78 9.81
N PHE A 236 -27.61 -5.64 9.43
CA PHE A 236 -27.20 -5.57 8.03
C PHE A 236 -27.23 -6.92 7.28
N ALA A 237 -27.73 -7.99 7.90
CA ALA A 237 -27.61 -9.37 7.42
C ALA A 237 -28.89 -10.02 6.86
N GLN A 238 -30.06 -9.34 6.85
CA GLN A 238 -31.33 -9.95 6.38
C GLN A 238 -31.92 -9.27 5.14
N GLN A 239 -32.74 -10.01 4.38
CA GLN A 239 -33.23 -9.69 3.02
C GLN A 239 -33.95 -8.33 2.85
N GLN A 240 -34.43 -7.70 3.93
CA GLN A 240 -35.00 -6.34 3.90
C GLN A 240 -33.96 -5.23 3.70
N PHE A 241 -32.66 -5.55 3.75
CA PHE A 241 -31.56 -4.59 3.65
C PHE A 241 -30.83 -4.62 2.30
N GLN A 242 -31.42 -5.19 1.24
CA GLN A 242 -30.78 -5.11 -0.08
C GLN A 242 -30.61 -3.67 -0.56
N ASP A 243 -31.58 -2.80 -0.29
CA ASP A 243 -31.50 -1.39 -0.69
C ASP A 243 -30.51 -0.61 0.17
N THR A 244 -30.46 -0.87 1.48
CA THR A 244 -29.42 -0.34 2.37
C THR A 244 -28.04 -0.84 1.96
N THR A 245 -27.89 -2.12 1.61
CA THR A 245 -26.63 -2.72 1.14
C THR A 245 -26.17 -2.08 -0.16
N LYS A 246 -27.09 -1.87 -1.13
CA LYS A 246 -26.79 -1.14 -2.37
C LYS A 246 -26.37 0.29 -2.07
N GLN A 247 -27.04 0.96 -1.13
CA GLN A 247 -26.69 2.32 -0.72
C GLN A 247 -25.31 2.39 -0.07
N ILE A 248 -24.97 1.47 0.84
CA ILE A 248 -23.65 1.37 1.47
C ILE A 248 -22.57 1.16 0.39
N ARG A 249 -22.76 0.22 -0.54
CA ARG A 249 -21.82 -0.02 -1.64
C ARG A 249 -21.61 1.22 -2.50
N ARG A 250 -22.71 1.91 -2.88
CA ARG A 250 -22.63 3.17 -3.64
C ARG A 250 -21.85 4.25 -2.90
N LEU A 251 -22.02 4.38 -1.58
CA LEU A 251 -21.26 5.35 -0.78
C LEU A 251 -19.78 4.99 -0.70
N ILE A 252 -19.46 3.71 -0.49
CA ILE A 252 -18.07 3.21 -0.50
C ILE A 252 -17.42 3.49 -1.87
N ASP A 253 -18.11 3.19 -2.97
CA ASP A 253 -17.62 3.45 -4.32
C ASP A 253 -17.49 4.95 -4.61
N GLN A 254 -18.40 5.78 -4.09
CA GLN A 254 -18.31 7.23 -4.18
C GLN A 254 -17.05 7.73 -3.49
N TYR A 255 -16.73 7.27 -2.28
CA TYR A 255 -15.53 7.70 -1.57
C TYR A 255 -14.24 7.33 -2.30
N ARG A 256 -14.22 6.19 -3.02
CA ARG A 256 -13.07 5.76 -3.82
C ARG A 256 -12.90 6.56 -5.10
N ASN A 257 -13.98 6.69 -5.87
CA ASN A 257 -13.92 7.19 -7.24
C ASN A 257 -14.13 8.70 -7.35
N LYS A 258 -14.79 9.31 -6.36
CA LYS A 258 -15.14 10.74 -6.33
C LYS A 258 -14.99 11.29 -4.90
N PRO A 259 -13.75 11.39 -4.38
CA PRO A 259 -13.50 11.96 -3.06
C PRO A 259 -13.93 13.44 -3.04
N ASP A 260 -14.67 13.81 -2.01
CA ASP A 260 -15.19 15.17 -1.84
C ASP A 260 -14.48 15.86 -0.67
N TYR A 261 -13.34 16.50 -0.96
CA TYR A 261 -12.49 17.15 0.03
C TYR A 261 -13.16 18.33 0.76
N TYR A 262 -14.25 18.86 0.21
CA TYR A 262 -14.99 20.01 0.74
C TYR A 262 -16.45 19.67 1.07
N GLY A 263 -16.77 18.38 1.18
CA GLY A 263 -18.14 17.91 1.43
C GLY A 263 -18.73 18.46 2.73
N PRO A 264 -20.05 18.40 2.92
CA PRO A 264 -20.69 18.87 4.15
C PRO A 264 -20.17 18.12 5.40
N ALA A 265 -20.49 18.64 6.60
CA ALA A 265 -20.16 17.95 7.84
C ALA A 265 -20.68 16.51 7.82
N TRP A 266 -19.93 15.58 8.41
CA TRP A 266 -20.20 14.14 8.42
C TRP A 266 -20.01 13.42 7.08
N GLN A 267 -19.51 14.10 6.04
CA GLN A 267 -19.08 13.47 4.79
C GLN A 267 -17.57 13.23 4.79
N LEU A 268 -17.13 12.09 4.24
CA LEU A 268 -15.71 11.77 4.13
C LEU A 268 -14.98 12.73 3.17
N ARG A 269 -13.95 13.43 3.67
CA ARG A 269 -13.16 14.46 2.97
C ARG A 269 -11.73 14.05 2.64
N ARG A 270 -11.45 12.75 2.61
CA ARG A 270 -10.10 12.20 2.40
C ARG A 270 -10.13 11.12 1.33
N THR A 271 -8.97 10.92 0.71
CA THR A 271 -8.76 9.86 -0.27
C THR A 271 -9.03 8.52 0.37
N PHE A 272 -9.80 7.68 -0.31
CA PHE A 272 -10.23 6.40 0.22
C PHE A 272 -9.78 5.28 -0.72
N GLU A 273 -8.78 4.52 -0.29
CA GLU A 273 -8.15 3.47 -1.08
C GLU A 273 -8.97 2.16 -1.12
N PRO A 274 -8.71 1.28 -2.11
CA PRO A 274 -9.39 -0.02 -2.21
C PRO A 274 -9.28 -0.86 -0.93
N VAL A 275 -8.11 -0.83 -0.28
CA VAL A 275 -7.87 -1.61 0.95
C VAL A 275 -8.78 -1.13 2.09
N HIS A 276 -8.98 0.19 2.22
CA HIS A 276 -9.89 0.74 3.22
C HIS A 276 -11.35 0.38 2.92
N ALA A 277 -11.73 0.42 1.63
CA ALA A 277 -13.07 0.06 1.20
C ALA A 277 -13.42 -1.40 1.50
N GLU A 278 -12.48 -2.32 1.29
CA GLU A 278 -12.68 -3.74 1.62
C GLU A 278 -12.90 -3.93 3.13
N ARG A 279 -12.11 -3.26 3.97
CA ARG A 279 -12.25 -3.31 5.44
C ARG A 279 -13.62 -2.81 5.91
N VAL A 280 -14.06 -1.66 5.41
CA VAL A 280 -15.38 -1.09 5.74
C VAL A 280 -16.50 -1.99 5.23
N ALA A 281 -16.40 -2.50 4.01
CA ALA A 281 -17.38 -3.41 3.43
C ALA A 281 -17.48 -4.72 4.24
N ASN A 282 -16.36 -5.30 4.63
CA ASN A 282 -16.30 -6.51 5.46
C ASN A 282 -16.99 -6.28 6.81
N TRP A 283 -16.71 -5.14 7.46
CA TRP A 283 -17.37 -4.78 8.72
C TRP A 283 -18.88 -4.61 8.59
N PHE A 284 -19.37 -3.96 7.53
CA PHE A 284 -20.81 -3.81 7.30
C PHE A 284 -21.50 -5.13 6.93
N PHE A 285 -20.94 -5.90 5.99
CA PHE A 285 -21.64 -7.01 5.35
C PHE A 285 -21.39 -8.37 6.00
N ASN A 286 -20.15 -8.64 6.44
CA ASN A 286 -19.82 -9.92 7.05
C ASN A 286 -19.98 -9.87 8.57
N GLN A 287 -19.58 -8.76 9.18
CA GLN A 287 -19.65 -8.58 10.63
C GLN A 287 -20.95 -7.90 11.09
N GLY A 288 -21.78 -7.45 10.15
CA GLY A 288 -23.09 -6.86 10.47
C GLY A 288 -23.00 -5.61 11.35
N GLY A 289 -21.92 -4.83 11.24
CA GLY A 289 -21.67 -3.65 12.08
C GLY A 289 -21.16 -3.94 13.49
N ARG A 290 -20.74 -5.19 13.76
CA ARG A 290 -20.19 -5.64 15.05
C ARG A 290 -18.96 -6.49 14.83
N GLY A 291 -17.79 -5.94 15.08
CA GLY A 291 -16.59 -6.75 15.02
C GLY A 291 -15.29 -5.98 15.10
N ALA A 292 -14.23 -6.75 15.17
CA ALA A 292 -12.87 -6.24 15.17
C ALA A 292 -12.29 -6.29 13.76
N LEU A 293 -11.56 -5.24 13.39
CA LEU A 293 -10.71 -5.17 12.20
C LEU A 293 -9.25 -5.22 12.64
N ARG A 294 -8.40 -5.89 11.86
CA ARG A 294 -6.96 -5.78 12.07
C ARG A 294 -6.52 -4.35 11.79
N THR A 295 -5.64 -3.82 12.63
CA THR A 295 -5.04 -2.51 12.39
C THR A 295 -4.26 -2.49 11.07
N MET A 296 -4.21 -1.32 10.45
CA MET A 296 -3.38 -1.07 9.26
C MET A 296 -1.97 -0.58 9.61
N GLY A 297 -1.53 -0.71 10.88
CA GLY A 297 -0.22 -0.27 11.36
C GLY A 297 -0.07 1.24 11.53
N SER A 298 -1.11 2.01 11.17
CA SER A 298 -1.18 3.46 11.39
C SER A 298 -2.54 3.86 11.94
N ARG A 299 -2.54 4.57 13.07
CA ARG A 299 -3.77 5.06 13.71
C ARG A 299 -4.55 6.00 12.79
N LEU A 300 -3.87 6.82 11.98
CA LEU A 300 -4.53 7.68 11.00
C LEU A 300 -5.35 6.88 9.98
N GLN A 301 -4.85 5.72 9.55
CA GLN A 301 -5.58 4.83 8.65
C GLN A 301 -6.77 4.16 9.36
N ASN A 302 -6.60 3.75 10.63
CA ASN A 302 -7.71 3.24 11.44
C ASN A 302 -8.82 4.32 11.58
N ILE A 303 -8.43 5.56 11.88
CA ILE A 303 -9.35 6.70 11.98
C ILE A 303 -10.06 6.95 10.64
N LEU A 304 -9.36 6.83 9.51
CA LEU A 304 -9.98 6.99 8.18
C LEU A 304 -11.05 5.92 7.92
N ILE A 305 -10.76 4.66 8.23
CA ILE A 305 -11.72 3.54 8.13
C ILE A 305 -12.93 3.79 9.03
N ALA A 306 -12.71 4.18 10.28
CA ALA A 306 -13.77 4.51 11.22
C ALA A 306 -14.60 5.71 10.75
N SER A 307 -13.95 6.74 10.19
CA SER A 307 -14.62 7.93 9.63
C SER A 307 -15.52 7.57 8.46
N ALA A 308 -15.07 6.69 7.56
CA ALA A 308 -15.90 6.20 6.47
C ALA A 308 -17.14 5.46 6.99
N ALA A 309 -16.98 4.61 8.01
CA ALA A 309 -18.09 3.92 8.66
C ALA A 309 -19.08 4.90 9.32
N ILE A 310 -18.57 5.90 10.07
CA ILE A 310 -19.39 6.97 10.65
C ILE A 310 -20.16 7.72 9.58
N SER A 311 -19.49 8.13 8.49
CA SER A 311 -20.12 8.90 7.40
C SER A 311 -21.27 8.13 6.75
N ILE A 312 -21.08 6.83 6.50
CA ILE A 312 -22.13 5.95 5.95
C ILE A 312 -23.29 5.86 6.93
N LEU A 313 -23.02 5.59 8.21
CA LEU A 313 -24.07 5.49 9.23
C LEU A 313 -24.83 6.80 9.40
N HIS A 314 -24.15 7.94 9.33
CA HIS A 314 -24.77 9.26 9.40
C HIS A 314 -25.64 9.54 8.16
N LYS A 315 -25.25 9.09 6.96
CA LYS A 315 -26.11 9.18 5.76
C LYS A 315 -27.36 8.30 5.86
N LEU A 316 -27.29 7.17 6.58
CA LEU A 316 -28.40 6.22 6.72
C LEU A 316 -29.37 6.58 7.84
N TYR A 317 -28.84 6.96 9.01
CA TYR A 317 -29.63 7.16 10.23
C TYR A 317 -29.62 8.62 10.72
N GLY A 318 -28.91 9.52 10.04
CA GLY A 318 -28.82 10.94 10.36
C GLY A 318 -28.27 11.20 11.75
N ASP A 319 -28.83 12.23 12.37
CA ASP A 319 -28.46 12.71 13.72
C ASP A 319 -28.85 11.73 14.83
N ARG A 320 -29.33 10.52 14.54
CA ARG A 320 -29.54 9.48 15.55
C ARG A 320 -28.24 8.77 15.94
N VAL A 321 -27.23 8.80 15.07
CA VAL A 321 -25.95 8.15 15.33
C VAL A 321 -25.17 8.95 16.37
N ARG A 322 -24.66 8.27 17.40
CA ARG A 322 -23.79 8.84 18.44
C ARG A 322 -22.51 8.04 18.47
N THR A 323 -21.43 8.63 18.02
CA THR A 323 -20.11 7.98 17.99
C THR A 323 -19.43 8.12 19.35
N LEU A 324 -19.02 7.01 19.93
CA LEU A 324 -18.32 6.93 21.21
C LEU A 324 -16.95 6.32 20.94
N VAL A 325 -15.88 7.07 21.20
CA VAL A 325 -14.50 6.61 20.99
C VAL A 325 -13.88 6.26 22.32
N LEU A 326 -13.31 5.07 22.42
CA LEU A 326 -12.52 4.60 23.56
C LEU A 326 -11.03 4.56 23.17
N ALA A 327 -10.19 5.23 23.95
CA ALA A 327 -8.74 5.09 23.88
C ALA A 327 -8.11 5.30 25.26
N ASN A 328 -6.98 4.65 25.52
CA ASN A 328 -6.39 4.58 26.86
C ASN A 328 -5.60 5.83 27.31
N THR A 329 -5.29 6.79 26.43
CA THR A 329 -4.57 8.02 26.80
C THR A 329 -5.15 9.29 26.17
N PRO A 330 -5.00 10.46 26.83
CA PRO A 330 -5.50 11.74 26.32
C PRO A 330 -4.84 12.17 24.99
N GLU A 331 -3.59 11.78 24.73
CA GLU A 331 -2.90 12.05 23.46
C GLU A 331 -3.61 11.36 22.31
N ARG A 332 -3.96 10.07 22.49
CA ARG A 332 -4.70 9.28 21.50
C ARG A 332 -6.10 9.84 21.28
N LEU A 333 -6.80 10.27 22.34
CA LEU A 333 -8.09 10.95 22.19
C LEU A 333 -7.94 12.27 21.42
N GLY A 334 -6.83 12.98 21.60
CA GLY A 334 -6.47 14.16 20.81
C GLY A 334 -6.29 13.83 19.31
N GLU A 335 -5.61 12.73 18.99
CA GLU A 335 -5.46 12.25 17.62
C GLU A 335 -6.79 11.83 17.00
N TRP A 336 -7.61 11.06 17.73
CA TRP A 336 -8.96 10.69 17.30
C TRP A 336 -9.82 11.91 17.02
N ARG A 337 -9.81 12.89 17.94
CA ARG A 337 -10.51 14.18 17.73
C ARG A 337 -10.03 14.85 16.44
N ARG A 338 -8.72 15.03 16.29
CA ARG A 338 -8.14 15.73 15.13
C ARG A 338 -8.42 14.98 13.83
N GLY A 339 -8.24 13.67 13.82
CA GLY A 339 -8.47 12.83 12.65
C GLY A 339 -9.94 12.79 12.24
N LEU A 340 -10.89 12.74 13.19
CA LEU A 340 -12.31 12.83 12.89
C LEU A 340 -12.71 14.21 12.36
N GLN A 341 -12.17 15.30 12.93
CA GLN A 341 -12.38 16.66 12.40
C GLN A 341 -11.88 16.77 10.96
N ASP A 342 -10.72 16.20 10.68
CA ASP A 342 -10.07 16.25 9.37
C ASP A 342 -10.81 15.40 8.32
N CYS A 343 -11.23 14.19 8.70
CA CYS A 343 -11.89 13.26 7.80
C CYS A 343 -13.36 13.56 7.57
N LEU A 344 -14.09 14.09 8.57
CA LEU A 344 -15.55 14.31 8.50
C LEU A 344 -15.92 15.79 8.37
N GLY A 345 -14.96 16.71 8.50
CA GLY A 345 -15.23 18.15 8.48
C GLY A 345 -16.07 18.65 9.66
N ILE A 346 -16.11 17.90 10.76
CA ILE A 346 -16.80 18.28 11.99
C ILE A 346 -15.91 19.24 12.80
N GLY A 347 -16.53 20.10 13.60
CA GLY A 347 -15.85 21.12 14.38
C GLY A 347 -15.92 20.86 15.88
N ARG A 348 -15.42 21.81 16.68
CA ARG A 348 -15.60 21.81 18.14
C ARG A 348 -17.05 21.64 18.63
N PRO A 349 -18.10 22.22 18.00
CA PRO A 349 -19.47 22.09 18.51
C PRO A 349 -20.05 20.67 18.38
N ASP A 350 -19.46 19.82 17.53
CA ASP A 350 -19.93 18.45 17.29
C ASP A 350 -19.39 17.45 18.32
N PHE A 351 -18.43 17.87 19.14
CA PHE A 351 -17.89 17.08 20.25
C PHE A 351 -18.54 17.49 21.57
N GLY A 352 -18.98 16.51 22.35
CA GLY A 352 -19.54 16.76 23.68
C GLY A 352 -20.60 15.73 24.05
N PRO A 353 -21.02 15.69 25.33
CA PRO A 353 -21.81 14.61 25.88
C PRO A 353 -23.15 14.39 25.18
N ASP A 354 -23.78 15.43 24.63
CA ASP A 354 -25.05 15.33 23.90
C ASP A 354 -24.89 15.76 22.43
N ARG A 355 -23.65 15.72 21.93
CA ARG A 355 -23.28 16.02 20.56
C ARG A 355 -22.93 14.72 19.82
N GLY A 356 -22.71 14.81 18.51
CA GLY A 356 -22.55 13.63 17.65
C GLY A 356 -21.39 12.71 18.05
N VAL A 357 -20.28 13.25 18.56
CA VAL A 357 -19.09 12.47 18.99
C VAL A 357 -18.74 12.71 20.46
N VAL A 358 -18.47 11.63 21.19
CA VAL A 358 -17.97 11.66 22.58
C VAL A 358 -16.71 10.80 22.69
N LEU A 359 -15.73 11.28 23.47
CA LEU A 359 -14.44 10.63 23.69
C LEU A 359 -14.36 10.15 25.14
N PHE A 360 -13.88 8.93 25.37
CA PHE A 360 -13.77 8.31 26.68
C PHE A 360 -12.41 7.66 26.88
N GLU A 361 -11.88 7.80 28.09
CA GLU A 361 -10.71 7.05 28.55
C GLU A 361 -11.11 5.74 29.24
N ALA A 362 -12.28 5.74 29.91
CA ALA A 362 -12.74 4.60 30.69
C ALA A 362 -13.92 3.86 30.01
N PRO A 363 -13.87 2.53 29.86
CA PRO A 363 -14.92 1.74 29.21
C PRO A 363 -16.24 1.76 29.98
N ASP A 364 -16.21 1.80 31.32
CA ASP A 364 -17.42 1.81 32.14
C ASP A 364 -18.25 3.08 31.96
N ALA A 365 -17.58 4.24 31.86
CA ALA A 365 -18.23 5.52 31.60
C ALA A 365 -18.88 5.54 30.20
N LEU A 366 -18.20 4.92 29.22
CA LEU A 366 -18.71 4.77 27.86
C LEU A 366 -19.97 3.90 27.85
N ALA A 367 -19.94 2.73 28.52
CA ALA A 367 -21.07 1.81 28.60
C ALA A 367 -22.31 2.50 29.20
N GLN A 368 -22.14 3.22 30.33
CA GLN A 368 -23.22 3.96 30.96
C GLN A 368 -23.82 5.03 30.05
N LYS A 369 -22.99 5.73 29.26
CA LYS A 369 -23.48 6.73 28.32
C LYS A 369 -24.19 6.08 27.12
N ALA A 370 -23.64 4.99 26.59
CA ALA A 370 -24.25 4.22 25.52
C ALA A 370 -25.66 3.72 25.91
N ASP A 371 -25.84 3.22 27.13
CA ASP A 371 -27.16 2.84 27.66
C ASP A 371 -28.16 4.01 27.69
N ARG A 372 -27.69 5.21 28.06
CA ARG A 372 -28.52 6.42 28.03
C ARG A 372 -28.94 6.76 26.61
N PHE A 373 -28.06 6.59 25.62
CA PHE A 373 -28.39 6.83 24.21
C PHE A 373 -29.39 5.81 23.67
N VAL A 374 -29.24 4.52 24.01
CA VAL A 374 -30.23 3.50 23.65
C VAL A 374 -31.60 3.83 24.25
N LYS A 375 -31.65 4.21 25.54
CA LYS A 375 -32.89 4.65 26.21
C LYS A 375 -33.51 5.90 25.56
N ALA A 376 -32.70 6.76 24.97
CA ALA A 376 -33.13 7.95 24.23
C ALA A 376 -33.46 7.67 22.75
N ASN A 377 -33.57 6.40 22.33
CA ASN A 377 -33.80 5.97 20.93
C ASN A 377 -32.71 6.42 19.94
N GLN A 378 -31.51 6.73 20.44
CA GLN A 378 -30.33 7.02 19.64
C GLN A 378 -29.51 5.75 19.40
N LEU A 379 -28.66 5.77 18.38
CA LEU A 379 -27.85 4.63 17.94
C LEU A 379 -26.39 4.87 18.36
N PRO A 380 -25.92 4.29 19.49
CA PRO A 380 -24.52 4.38 19.86
C PRO A 380 -23.67 3.52 18.92
N LEU A 381 -22.66 4.14 18.30
CA LEU A 381 -21.57 3.48 17.58
C LEU A 381 -20.33 3.55 18.45
N ILE A 382 -19.84 2.40 18.89
CA ILE A 382 -18.66 2.31 19.75
C ILE A 382 -17.42 2.06 18.89
N LEU A 383 -16.42 2.90 19.02
CA LEU A 383 -15.12 2.76 18.37
C LEU A 383 -14.08 2.47 19.45
N ILE A 384 -13.33 1.39 19.29
CA ILE A 384 -12.28 0.96 20.22
C ILE A 384 -10.95 1.06 19.48
N ASP A 385 -10.05 1.90 20.00
CA ASP A 385 -8.71 2.09 19.45
C ASP A 385 -7.84 0.83 19.59
N ASP A 386 -6.78 0.75 18.80
CA ASP A 386 -5.78 -0.32 18.86
C ASP A 386 -4.93 -0.33 20.14
N SER A 387 -5.06 0.71 20.99
CA SER A 387 -4.51 0.71 22.35
C SER A 387 -5.17 -0.30 23.27
N GLU A 388 -6.44 -0.59 23.03
CA GLU A 388 -7.25 -1.22 24.06
C GLU A 388 -6.96 -2.73 24.08
N GLU A 389 -6.15 -3.16 25.02
CA GLU A 389 -5.80 -4.58 25.18
C GLU A 389 -6.95 -5.40 25.76
N GLN A 390 -7.84 -4.76 26.54
CA GLN A 390 -8.93 -5.41 27.25
C GLN A 390 -10.27 -4.75 26.93
N ILE A 391 -11.19 -5.51 26.34
CA ILE A 391 -12.54 -5.02 26.04
C ILE A 391 -13.49 -5.43 27.16
N SER A 392 -14.16 -4.46 27.76
CA SER A 392 -15.24 -4.73 28.72
C SER A 392 -16.41 -5.42 28.03
N LEU A 393 -16.85 -6.56 28.58
CA LEU A 393 -17.99 -7.33 28.06
C LEU A 393 -19.29 -6.51 27.99
N ALA A 394 -19.41 -5.50 28.85
CA ALA A 394 -20.55 -4.58 28.84
C ALA A 394 -20.66 -3.79 27.52
N LEU A 395 -19.55 -3.56 26.80
CA LEU A 395 -19.57 -2.86 25.50
C LEU A 395 -20.10 -3.73 24.36
N LEU A 396 -19.98 -5.05 24.48
CA LEU A 396 -20.39 -5.99 23.43
C LEU A 396 -21.91 -6.16 23.35
N GLN A 397 -22.66 -5.69 24.35
CA GLN A 397 -24.13 -5.72 24.34
C GLN A 397 -24.74 -4.74 23.33
N PHE A 398 -23.98 -3.71 22.91
CA PHE A 398 -24.48 -2.67 22.01
C PHE A 398 -24.51 -3.13 20.55
N PRO A 399 -25.45 -2.59 19.74
CA PRO A 399 -25.70 -3.12 18.42
C PRO A 399 -24.64 -2.75 17.38
N LEU A 400 -23.84 -1.70 17.61
CA LEU A 400 -22.82 -1.23 16.69
C LEU A 400 -21.51 -1.01 17.44
N TRP A 401 -20.49 -1.76 17.08
CA TRP A 401 -19.14 -1.54 17.58
C TRP A 401 -18.08 -1.96 16.55
N LEU A 402 -17.01 -1.18 16.51
CA LEU A 402 -15.85 -1.40 15.67
C LEU A 402 -14.61 -1.30 16.55
N ALA A 403 -13.87 -2.40 16.66
CA ALA A 403 -12.60 -2.44 17.38
C ALA A 403 -11.44 -2.58 16.41
N PHE A 404 -10.33 -1.90 16.67
CA PHE A 404 -9.08 -2.13 15.96
C PHE A 404 -8.21 -3.07 16.80
N ALA A 405 -7.94 -4.26 16.28
CA ALA A 405 -7.05 -5.21 16.93
C ALA A 405 -5.60 -4.92 16.51
N PRO A 406 -4.67 -4.77 17.47
CA PRO A 406 -3.24 -4.65 17.19
C PRO A 406 -2.71 -5.90 16.46
N ASP A 407 -1.66 -5.75 15.66
CA ASP A 407 -1.05 -6.88 14.96
C ASP A 407 -0.31 -7.77 15.96
N PRO A 408 -0.64 -9.07 16.09
CA PRO A 408 0.05 -9.99 17.00
C PRO A 408 1.56 -10.07 16.75
N LYS A 409 2.03 -9.76 15.54
CA LYS A 409 3.47 -9.70 15.22
C LYS A 409 4.16 -8.47 15.82
N LEU A 410 3.48 -7.33 15.93
CA LEU A 410 4.00 -6.14 16.60
C LEU A 410 4.00 -6.28 18.12
N MET A 411 3.04 -7.02 18.69
CA MET A 411 2.96 -7.23 20.13
C MET A 411 4.13 -8.06 20.68
N ARG A 412 4.57 -9.11 19.96
CA ARG A 412 5.75 -9.92 20.36
C ARG A 412 7.03 -9.09 20.53
N ASN A 413 7.26 -8.13 19.64
CA ASN A 413 8.46 -7.28 19.71
C ASN A 413 8.44 -6.30 20.90
N THR A 414 7.28 -6.04 21.51
CA THR A 414 7.18 -5.14 22.67
C THR A 414 7.34 -5.89 23.99
N GLU A 415 7.05 -7.20 24.01
CA GLU A 415 7.22 -8.06 25.19
C GLU A 415 8.66 -8.56 25.38
N ASP A 416 9.46 -8.65 24.30
CA ASP A 416 10.88 -9.06 24.36
C ASP A 416 11.83 -7.93 24.82
N ASP A 417 11.33 -6.70 25.01
CA ASP A 417 12.10 -5.52 25.43
C ASP A 417 11.92 -5.15 26.92
N PHE A 418 11.31 -6.03 27.74
CA PHE A 418 11.13 -5.82 29.20
C PHE A 418 11.82 -6.86 30.09
#